data_AF-A0A1X7JQW2-F1
#
_entry.id   AF-A0A1X7JQW2-F1
#
_cell.length_a   1.000
_cell.length_b   1.000
_cell.length_c   1.000
_cell.angle_alpha   90.00
_cell.angle_beta   90.00
_cell.angle_gamma   90.00
#
_symmetry.space_group_name_H-M   'P 1'
#
loop_
_entity.id
_entity.type
_entity.pdbx_description
1 polymer ?
#
loop_
_entity_poly.entity_id
_entity_poly.type
_entity_poly.pdbx_seq_one_letter_code
_entity_poly.pdbx_strand_id
1 'polypeptide(L)'
;MRGLFTWILLFGTLVLSAQEKLVQRLILIGDAGEINVKQWAILEAAAQMTVANKTVAFFLGDNIYPVGMGLEGVEREATAARLQAQFTPFRSKETPVYFIAGNHDWDKSGVDGLKKIQEQERYIQELNDPGLHFVPQAGTTAIFELSLAEDLVALLYDSEYWLFPYHEDAIQARLESDRSVFRAALAERIAKNENKTLLLLSHHPMRSYGEHGLSFSWKQHIFPLTAKWPVAYVPLPLVGSLYPLLRSTAFKTAEDLKHPLYRGLTDAVTKAAGEHRNLLYVSGHDHGLQYIEDENFKQIVSGSGSKSSHIRNSKDLLYKYEKQGFCMLDYWENKNLTVTFFIYENGKVHQTFEYIIAHQ
;
A
#
# COMPACT_ATOMS: atom_id res chain seq x y z
N MET A 1 43.34 28.30 -60.24
CA MET A 1 42.29 27.68 -59.41
C MET A 1 42.71 27.78 -57.96
N ARG A 2 42.15 28.72 -57.19
CA ARG A 2 42.40 28.89 -55.76
C ARG A 2 41.22 28.26 -55.02
N GLY A 3 41.46 27.16 -54.31
CA GLY A 3 40.45 26.45 -53.53
C GLY A 3 40.09 27.21 -52.27
N LEU A 4 38.79 27.50 -52.11
CA LEU A 4 38.19 28.06 -50.90
C LEU A 4 38.04 26.92 -49.88
N PHE A 5 38.71 27.01 -48.73
CA PHE A 5 38.46 26.13 -47.59
C PHE A 5 37.35 26.75 -46.74
N THR A 6 36.14 26.22 -46.86
CA THR A 6 35.00 26.60 -46.03
C THR A 6 35.10 25.86 -44.69
N TRP A 7 35.39 26.57 -43.61
CA TRP A 7 35.32 26.04 -42.25
C TRP A 7 33.86 25.96 -41.82
N ILE A 8 33.32 24.76 -41.73
CA ILE A 8 32.01 24.51 -41.12
C ILE A 8 32.21 24.45 -39.61
N LEU A 9 31.83 25.52 -38.91
CA LEU A 9 31.69 25.53 -37.45
C LEU A 9 30.46 24.72 -37.06
N LEU A 10 30.67 23.48 -36.64
CA LEU A 10 29.66 22.67 -35.94
C LEU A 10 29.42 23.28 -34.55
N PHE A 11 28.34 24.06 -34.42
CA PHE A 11 27.76 24.38 -33.11
C PHE A 11 27.09 23.11 -32.56
N GLY A 12 27.82 22.36 -31.74
CA GLY A 12 27.24 21.33 -30.90
C GLY A 12 26.40 21.98 -29.81
N THR A 13 25.08 21.86 -29.89
CA THR A 13 24.18 22.20 -28.79
C THR A 13 24.37 21.17 -27.68
N LEU A 14 25.23 21.49 -26.71
CA LEU A 14 25.27 20.80 -25.43
C LEU A 14 23.95 21.11 -24.70
N VAL A 15 22.98 20.22 -24.83
CA VAL A 15 21.80 20.21 -23.95
C VAL A 15 22.30 19.76 -22.58
N LEU A 16 22.65 20.73 -21.73
CA LEU A 16 22.77 20.51 -20.30
C LEU A 16 21.36 20.16 -19.79
N SER A 17 21.07 18.87 -19.67
CA SER A 17 19.92 18.44 -18.88
C SER A 17 20.29 18.69 -17.42
N ALA A 18 19.62 19.66 -16.79
CA ALA A 18 19.76 19.87 -15.35
C ALA A 18 19.36 18.58 -14.64
N GLN A 19 20.20 18.12 -13.71
CA GLN A 19 19.87 16.94 -12.92
C GLN A 19 18.71 17.31 -11.99
N GLU A 20 17.55 16.70 -12.24
CA GLU A 20 16.34 16.90 -11.43
C GLU A 20 16.63 16.60 -9.95
N LYS A 21 16.23 17.51 -9.07
CA LYS A 21 16.55 17.42 -7.65
C LYS A 21 15.44 16.68 -6.91
N LEU A 22 15.81 15.63 -6.19
CA LEU A 22 14.90 14.90 -5.31
C LEU A 22 14.40 15.84 -4.20
N VAL A 23 13.08 16.00 -4.11
CA VAL A 23 12.41 16.75 -3.04
C VAL A 23 12.05 15.79 -1.91
N GLN A 24 11.32 14.72 -2.21
CA GLN A 24 10.85 13.75 -1.24
C GLN A 24 10.89 12.34 -1.81
N ARG A 25 11.22 11.35 -0.99
CA ARG A 25 11.18 9.92 -1.27
C ARG A 25 10.21 9.24 -0.29
N LEU A 26 9.39 8.35 -0.81
CA LEU A 26 8.52 7.49 -0.03
C LEU A 26 8.90 6.04 -0.28
N ILE A 27 9.04 5.27 0.78
CA ILE A 27 9.20 3.82 0.72
C ILE A 27 7.88 3.20 1.17
N LEU A 28 7.28 2.38 0.32
CA LEU A 28 5.91 1.87 0.48
C LEU A 28 5.92 0.34 0.63
N ILE A 29 5.62 -0.16 1.82
CA ILE A 29 5.69 -1.59 2.14
C ILE A 29 4.38 -2.03 2.80
N GLY A 30 3.57 -2.85 2.14
CA GLY A 30 2.41 -3.51 2.76
C GLY A 30 2.72 -4.96 3.12
N ASP A 31 1.90 -5.55 4.00
CA ASP A 31 1.84 -6.99 4.22
C ASP A 31 3.19 -7.58 4.67
N ALA A 32 3.88 -6.85 5.55
CA ALA A 32 5.20 -7.19 6.08
C ALA A 32 5.14 -7.93 7.42
N GLY A 33 3.97 -8.38 7.88
CA GLY A 33 3.81 -8.93 9.23
C GLY A 33 4.39 -10.32 9.54
N GLU A 34 5.15 -10.94 8.63
CA GLU A 34 5.88 -12.19 8.88
C GLU A 34 7.40 -11.95 8.90
N ILE A 35 8.09 -12.46 9.92
CA ILE A 35 9.57 -12.50 9.93
C ILE A 35 10.04 -13.67 9.07
N ASN A 36 10.68 -13.36 7.94
CA ASN A 36 11.36 -14.36 7.12
C ASN A 36 12.59 -13.75 6.40
N VAL A 37 13.46 -14.60 5.85
CA VAL A 37 14.73 -14.18 5.23
C VAL A 37 14.53 -13.18 4.10
N LYS A 38 13.47 -13.35 3.31
CA LYS A 38 13.20 -12.47 2.16
C LYS A 38 12.68 -11.11 2.61
N GLN A 39 11.77 -11.09 3.58
CA GLN A 39 11.26 -9.87 4.20
C GLN A 39 12.40 -9.06 4.83
N TRP A 40 13.32 -9.71 5.55
CA TRP A 40 14.51 -9.05 6.08
C TRP A 40 15.39 -8.43 4.99
N ALA A 41 15.66 -9.17 3.90
CA ALA A 41 16.44 -8.66 2.78
C ALA A 41 15.76 -7.46 2.08
N ILE A 42 14.43 -7.46 1.99
CA ILE A 42 13.63 -6.34 1.46
C ILE A 42 13.75 -5.11 2.36
N LEU A 43 13.55 -5.27 3.66
CA LEU A 43 13.61 -4.17 4.63
C LEU A 43 15.01 -3.55 4.68
N GLU A 44 16.06 -4.38 4.70
CA GLU A 44 17.44 -3.91 4.65
C GLU A 44 17.73 -3.16 3.35
N ALA A 45 17.38 -3.72 2.20
CA ALA A 45 17.60 -3.06 0.91
C ALA A 45 16.86 -1.73 0.81
N ALA A 46 15.59 -1.69 1.23
CA ALA A 46 14.80 -0.47 1.26
C ALA A 46 15.41 0.58 2.20
N ALA A 47 15.84 0.18 3.40
CA ALA A 47 16.52 1.08 4.33
C ALA A 47 17.85 1.62 3.77
N GLN A 48 18.58 0.86 2.95
CA GLN A 48 19.77 1.39 2.27
C GLN A 48 19.45 2.43 1.20
N MET A 49 18.20 2.51 0.71
CA MET A 49 17.76 3.49 -0.28
C MET A 49 17.25 4.80 0.33
N THR A 50 17.26 4.94 1.66
CA THR A 50 16.84 6.18 2.31
C THR A 50 17.81 7.33 2.03
N VAL A 51 17.26 8.52 1.83
CA VAL A 51 17.98 9.78 1.72
C VAL A 51 17.67 10.63 2.95
N ALA A 52 18.71 11.03 3.69
CA ALA A 52 18.60 11.80 4.92
C ALA A 52 17.70 13.03 4.73
N ASN A 53 16.76 13.23 5.67
CA ASN A 53 15.78 14.34 5.69
C ASN A 53 14.87 14.44 4.47
N LYS A 54 14.86 13.45 3.58
CA LYS A 54 14.01 13.42 2.38
C LYS A 54 13.22 12.14 2.24
N THR A 55 13.41 11.15 3.12
CA THR A 55 12.72 9.87 3.03
C THR A 55 11.74 9.69 4.17
N VAL A 56 10.57 9.14 3.86
CA VAL A 56 9.59 8.62 4.83
C VAL A 56 9.23 7.21 4.41
N ALA A 57 9.12 6.29 5.37
CA ALA A 57 8.67 4.92 5.14
C ALA A 57 7.22 4.76 5.61
N PHE A 58 6.39 4.12 4.78
CA PHE A 58 5.01 3.80 5.07
C PHE A 58 4.82 2.29 5.07
N PHE A 59 4.26 1.79 6.17
CA PHE A 59 3.77 0.43 6.29
C PHE A 59 2.26 0.42 6.06
N LEU A 60 1.83 -0.16 4.94
CA LEU A 60 0.48 -0.01 4.38
C LEU A 60 -0.51 -1.07 4.90
N GLY A 61 -0.41 -1.42 6.18
CA GLY A 61 -1.27 -2.42 6.82
C GLY A 61 -0.75 -3.85 6.75
N ASP A 62 -1.42 -4.71 7.52
CA ASP A 62 -1.04 -6.10 7.74
C ASP A 62 0.38 -6.22 8.30
N ASN A 63 0.58 -5.44 9.37
CA ASN A 63 1.86 -5.25 10.04
C ASN A 63 2.20 -6.43 10.95
N ILE A 64 1.22 -7.20 11.42
CA ILE A 64 1.43 -8.35 12.29
C ILE A 64 0.53 -9.52 11.86
N TYR A 65 1.13 -10.57 11.31
CA TYR A 65 0.42 -11.81 11.00
C TYR A 65 0.47 -12.81 12.17
N PRO A 66 -0.52 -13.72 12.29
CA PRO A 66 -1.70 -13.85 11.44
C PRO A 66 -2.91 -13.04 11.89
N VAL A 67 -2.91 -12.45 13.08
CA VAL A 67 -4.12 -11.84 13.69
C VAL A 67 -3.79 -10.61 14.53
N GLY A 68 -2.78 -9.83 14.14
CA GLY A 68 -2.47 -8.58 14.80
C GLY A 68 -1.67 -8.75 16.09
N MET A 69 -1.60 -7.67 16.87
CA MET A 69 -0.86 -7.59 18.11
C MET A 69 -1.46 -8.49 19.20
N GLY A 70 -0.62 -9.26 19.89
CA GLY A 70 -1.01 -10.00 21.08
C GLY A 70 -1.33 -9.04 22.22
N LEU A 71 -2.38 -9.34 23.00
CA LEU A 71 -2.85 -8.43 24.05
C LEU A 71 -2.01 -8.54 25.33
N GLU A 72 -1.43 -9.70 25.61
CA GLU A 72 -0.72 -9.95 26.86
C GLU A 72 0.40 -11.00 26.74
N GLY A 73 1.27 -11.01 27.75
CA GLY A 73 2.29 -12.03 27.96
C GLY A 73 3.22 -12.27 26.76
N VAL A 74 3.54 -13.54 26.55
CA VAL A 74 4.50 -14.00 25.53
C VAL A 74 4.00 -13.68 24.11
N GLU A 75 2.69 -13.70 23.88
CA GLU A 75 2.13 -13.37 22.56
C GLU A 75 2.39 -11.91 22.21
N ARG A 76 2.11 -10.99 23.15
CA ARG A 76 2.39 -9.56 22.99
C ARG A 76 3.86 -9.31 22.66
N GLU A 77 4.78 -9.94 23.40
CA GLU A 77 6.22 -9.80 23.18
C GLU A 77 6.63 -10.30 21.79
N ALA A 78 6.11 -11.46 21.37
CA ALA A 78 6.42 -12.03 20.07
C ALA A 78 5.89 -11.16 18.91
N THR A 79 4.69 -10.61 19.03
CA THR A 79 4.11 -9.72 18.01
C THR A 79 4.78 -8.35 18.00
N ALA A 80 5.17 -7.81 19.16
CA ALA A 80 5.97 -6.60 19.28
C ALA A 80 7.30 -6.73 18.52
N ALA A 81 7.99 -7.87 18.67
CA ALA A 81 9.25 -8.13 17.97
C ALA A 81 9.08 -8.15 16.44
N ARG A 82 7.93 -8.62 15.92
CA ARG A 82 7.61 -8.57 14.47
C ARG A 82 7.46 -7.14 13.97
N LEU A 83 6.80 -6.28 14.74
CA LEU A 83 6.66 -4.87 14.40
C LEU A 83 8.00 -4.14 14.50
N GLN A 84 8.79 -4.45 15.54
CA GLN A 84 10.12 -3.89 15.74
C GLN A 84 11.09 -4.21 14.60
N ALA A 85 11.07 -5.45 14.10
CA ALA A 85 11.90 -5.86 12.98
C ALA A 85 11.64 -5.03 11.70
N GLN A 86 10.43 -4.49 11.54
CA GLN A 86 10.05 -3.68 10.38
C GLN A 86 10.61 -2.26 10.45
N PHE A 87 10.42 -1.55 11.56
CA PHE A 87 10.83 -0.14 11.65
C PHE A 87 12.31 0.04 11.99
N THR A 88 12.97 -0.92 12.65
CA THR A 88 14.34 -0.77 13.15
C THR A 88 15.35 -0.36 12.05
N PRO A 89 15.37 -1.00 10.86
CA PRO A 89 16.29 -0.60 9.78
C PRO A 89 16.12 0.88 9.37
N PHE A 90 14.90 1.39 9.30
CA PHE A 90 14.60 2.78 8.93
C PHE A 90 14.92 3.77 10.05
N ARG A 91 14.49 3.45 11.29
CA ARG A 91 14.75 4.31 12.46
C ARG A 91 16.24 4.42 12.79
N SER A 92 17.04 3.37 12.51
CA SER A 92 18.50 3.43 12.63
C SER A 92 19.18 4.48 11.72
N LYS A 93 18.46 4.92 10.67
CA LYS A 93 18.86 5.98 9.73
C LYS A 93 18.02 7.25 9.90
N GLU A 94 17.36 7.39 11.04
CA GLU A 94 16.49 8.51 11.41
C GLU A 94 15.29 8.73 10.44
N THR A 95 15.02 7.77 9.55
CA THR A 95 13.93 7.86 8.57
C THR A 95 12.58 7.70 9.29
N PRO A 96 11.65 8.67 9.21
CA PRO A 96 10.34 8.56 9.84
C PRO A 96 9.55 7.38 9.27
N VAL A 97 8.79 6.72 10.15
CA VAL A 97 8.00 5.52 9.84
C VAL A 97 6.54 5.74 10.25
N TYR A 98 5.62 5.48 9.33
CA TYR A 98 4.18 5.55 9.56
C TYR A 98 3.54 4.19 9.29
N PHE A 99 2.83 3.66 10.28
CA PHE A 99 2.03 2.44 10.16
C PHE A 99 0.56 2.80 9.97
N ILE A 100 -0.08 2.22 8.95
CA ILE A 100 -1.55 2.14 8.83
C ILE A 100 -1.96 0.71 9.20
N ALA A 101 -3.14 0.51 9.77
CA ALA A 101 -3.66 -0.83 10.06
C ALA A 101 -4.24 -1.53 8.82
N GLY A 102 -4.04 -2.84 8.72
CA GLY A 102 -4.74 -3.71 7.78
C GLY A 102 -5.72 -4.66 8.48
N ASN A 103 -6.44 -5.46 7.70
CA ASN A 103 -7.48 -6.34 8.24
C ASN A 103 -6.89 -7.40 9.19
N HIS A 104 -5.65 -7.85 8.97
CA HIS A 104 -5.00 -8.77 9.90
C HIS A 104 -4.61 -8.12 11.22
N ASP A 105 -4.27 -6.83 11.23
CA ASP A 105 -4.01 -6.08 12.47
C ASP A 105 -5.29 -5.96 13.32
N TRP A 106 -6.44 -5.85 12.66
CA TRP A 106 -7.79 -5.91 13.22
C TRP A 106 -8.26 -7.34 13.54
N ASP A 107 -7.38 -8.17 14.13
CA ASP A 107 -7.69 -9.57 14.48
C ASP A 107 -8.14 -10.42 13.28
N LYS A 108 -7.65 -10.10 12.08
CA LYS A 108 -8.17 -10.68 10.82
C LYS A 108 -9.69 -10.48 10.70
N SER A 109 -10.10 -9.24 10.93
CA SER A 109 -11.50 -8.82 11.04
C SER A 109 -12.28 -9.60 12.12
N GLY A 110 -11.62 -9.94 13.22
CA GLY A 110 -12.15 -10.73 14.33
C GLY A 110 -12.67 -9.89 15.50
N VAL A 111 -13.30 -10.51 16.49
CA VAL A 111 -14.02 -9.80 17.58
C VAL A 111 -13.12 -8.95 18.48
N ASP A 112 -11.83 -9.28 18.57
CA ASP A 112 -10.87 -8.51 19.36
C ASP A 112 -10.15 -7.43 18.53
N GLY A 113 -10.56 -7.20 17.27
CA GLY A 113 -9.89 -6.29 16.34
C GLY A 113 -9.62 -4.91 16.91
N LEU A 114 -10.62 -4.27 17.51
CA LEU A 114 -10.47 -2.94 18.13
C LEU A 114 -9.43 -2.94 19.27
N LYS A 115 -9.43 -3.97 20.12
CA LYS A 115 -8.46 -4.05 21.22
C LYS A 115 -7.04 -4.25 20.69
N LYS A 116 -6.87 -5.06 19.65
CA LYS A 116 -5.56 -5.38 19.08
C LYS A 116 -4.92 -4.19 18.38
N ILE A 117 -5.68 -3.42 17.62
CA ILE A 117 -5.15 -2.20 17.00
C ILE A 117 -4.83 -1.12 18.03
N GLN A 118 -5.62 -1.01 19.11
CA GLN A 118 -5.35 -0.07 20.20
C GLN A 118 -4.08 -0.48 20.95
N GLU A 119 -3.87 -1.79 21.12
CA GLU A 119 -2.64 -2.30 21.70
C GLU A 119 -1.42 -2.07 20.80
N GLN A 120 -1.58 -2.21 19.48
CA GLN A 120 -0.52 -1.90 18.52
C GLN A 120 -0.16 -0.41 18.53
N GLU A 121 -1.16 0.49 18.55
CA GLU A 121 -0.96 1.93 18.71
C GLU A 121 -0.25 2.24 20.03
N ARG A 122 -0.73 1.66 21.14
CA ARG A 122 -0.14 1.83 22.47
C ARG A 122 1.33 1.41 22.49
N TYR A 123 1.66 0.25 21.93
CA TYR A 123 3.05 -0.21 21.86
C TYR A 123 3.95 0.78 21.10
N ILE A 124 3.49 1.31 19.96
CA ILE A 124 4.24 2.33 19.21
C ILE A 124 4.44 3.60 20.05
N GLN A 125 3.39 4.07 20.74
CA GLN A 125 3.46 5.25 21.59
C GLN A 125 4.41 5.06 22.80
N GLU A 126 4.43 3.87 23.41
CA GLU A 126 5.29 3.54 24.55
C GLU A 126 6.79 3.60 24.24
N LEU A 127 7.17 3.45 22.96
CA LEU A 127 8.56 3.59 22.53
C LEU A 127 9.06 5.04 22.61
N ASN A 128 8.16 6.03 22.70
CA ASN A 128 8.49 7.45 22.79
C ASN A 128 9.45 7.94 21.68
N ASP A 129 9.42 7.31 20.50
CA ASP A 129 10.21 7.72 19.34
C ASP A 129 9.42 8.74 18.48
N PRO A 130 9.89 9.99 18.35
CA PRO A 130 9.15 11.04 17.64
C PRO A 130 9.05 10.83 16.12
N GLY A 131 9.80 9.89 15.53
CA GLY A 131 9.70 9.54 14.12
C GLY A 131 9.00 8.22 13.86
N LEU A 132 8.30 7.66 14.85
CA LEU A 132 7.56 6.41 14.75
C LEU A 132 6.08 6.67 15.05
N HIS A 133 5.22 6.36 14.08
CA HIS A 133 3.80 6.75 14.14
C HIS A 133 2.89 5.58 13.77
N PHE A 134 1.80 5.43 14.51
CA PHE A 134 0.63 4.65 14.11
C PHE A 134 -0.47 5.64 13.74
N VAL A 135 -0.96 5.57 12.50
CA VAL A 135 -1.91 6.55 11.96
C VAL A 135 -2.95 5.92 11.02
N PRO A 136 -4.18 6.45 10.99
CA PRO A 136 -4.73 7.40 11.96
C PRO A 136 -4.91 6.74 13.35
N GLN A 137 -5.43 7.51 14.32
CA GLN A 137 -5.72 6.97 15.65
C GLN A 137 -6.59 5.71 15.55
N ALA A 138 -6.23 4.68 16.30
CA ALA A 138 -6.89 3.37 16.24
C ALA A 138 -8.39 3.47 16.57
N GLY A 139 -9.23 2.79 15.78
CA GLY A 139 -10.67 2.73 16.03
C GLY A 139 -11.41 4.03 15.73
N THR A 140 -10.90 4.85 14.80
CA THR A 140 -11.52 6.11 14.40
C THR A 140 -11.71 6.19 12.88
N THR A 141 -12.58 7.11 12.43
CA THR A 141 -12.69 7.50 11.02
C THR A 141 -11.78 8.68 10.67
N ALA A 142 -10.78 8.98 11.51
CA ALA A 142 -9.93 10.15 11.31
C ALA A 142 -9.10 10.02 10.03
N ILE A 143 -8.82 11.17 9.43
CA ILE A 143 -7.91 11.30 8.29
C ILE A 143 -6.67 11.99 8.79
N PHE A 144 -5.54 11.28 8.74
CA PHE A 144 -4.26 11.85 9.09
C PHE A 144 -3.66 12.53 7.85
N GLU A 145 -3.48 13.85 7.92
CA GLU A 145 -2.88 14.65 6.85
C GLU A 145 -1.40 14.89 7.15
N LEU A 146 -0.54 14.46 6.25
CA LEU A 146 0.91 14.63 6.33
C LEU A 146 1.40 15.50 5.18
N SER A 147 1.91 16.69 5.50
CA SER A 147 2.62 17.52 4.52
C SER A 147 4.01 16.95 4.31
N LEU A 148 4.26 16.44 3.11
CA LEU A 148 5.53 15.82 2.73
C LEU A 148 6.47 16.83 2.06
N ALA A 149 5.91 17.77 1.32
CA ALA A 149 6.55 18.98 0.81
C ALA A 149 5.50 20.10 0.68
N GLU A 150 5.88 21.26 0.17
CA GLU A 150 4.97 22.39 -0.06
C GLU A 150 3.74 22.00 -0.91
N ASP A 151 4.01 21.29 -2.02
CA ASP A 151 3.02 20.86 -3.00
C ASP A 151 2.76 19.34 -3.02
N LEU A 152 3.13 18.63 -1.94
CA LEU A 152 2.91 17.18 -1.80
C LEU A 152 2.33 16.86 -0.43
N VAL A 153 1.14 16.24 -0.42
CA VAL A 153 0.43 15.87 0.80
C VAL A 153 -0.02 14.41 0.70
N ALA A 154 0.16 13.66 1.79
CA ALA A 154 -0.42 12.34 1.97
C ALA A 154 -1.62 12.43 2.94
N LEU A 155 -2.74 11.81 2.55
CA LEU A 155 -3.91 11.61 3.40
C LEU A 155 -4.02 10.12 3.70
N LEU A 156 -3.84 9.77 4.98
CA LEU A 156 -3.82 8.41 5.49
C LEU A 156 -5.14 8.12 6.23
N TYR A 157 -5.75 6.98 5.97
CA TYR A 157 -6.97 6.56 6.66
C TYR A 157 -7.02 5.04 6.88
N ASP A 158 -7.71 4.64 7.96
CA ASP A 158 -7.97 3.24 8.26
C ASP A 158 -9.16 2.75 7.44
N SER A 159 -8.87 2.00 6.38
CA SER A 159 -9.89 1.40 5.54
C SER A 159 -10.62 0.25 6.21
N GLU A 160 -9.99 -0.46 7.15
CA GLU A 160 -10.61 -1.60 7.82
C GLU A 160 -11.68 -1.16 8.81
N TYR A 161 -11.54 0.00 9.47
CA TYR A 161 -12.64 0.56 10.29
C TYR A 161 -13.98 0.57 9.55
N TRP A 162 -13.96 0.87 8.24
CA TRP A 162 -15.15 0.90 7.41
C TRP A 162 -15.75 -0.50 7.14
N LEU A 163 -14.90 -1.50 7.00
CA LEU A 163 -15.25 -2.88 6.62
C LEU A 163 -15.52 -3.79 7.81
N PHE A 164 -14.94 -3.46 8.96
CA PHE A 164 -14.91 -4.27 10.16
C PHE A 164 -16.31 -4.65 10.64
N PRO A 165 -16.61 -5.95 10.80
CA PRO A 165 -17.97 -6.41 11.09
C PRO A 165 -18.34 -6.44 12.58
N TYR A 166 -17.37 -6.31 13.48
CA TYR A 166 -17.55 -6.52 14.93
C TYR A 166 -17.40 -5.25 15.75
N HIS A 167 -17.89 -4.13 15.24
CA HIS A 167 -18.00 -2.89 16.02
C HIS A 167 -18.86 -3.12 17.26
N GLU A 168 -18.42 -2.61 18.41
CA GLU A 168 -19.22 -2.63 19.65
C GLU A 168 -20.58 -1.95 19.43
N ASP A 169 -21.62 -2.33 20.17
CA ASP A 169 -23.00 -1.83 19.98
C ASP A 169 -23.08 -0.29 19.90
N ALA A 170 -22.30 0.42 20.73
CA ALA A 170 -22.26 1.88 20.75
C ALA A 170 -21.62 2.48 19.48
N ILE A 171 -20.65 1.79 18.86
CA ILE A 171 -20.05 2.17 17.58
C ILE A 171 -20.99 1.80 16.44
N GLN A 172 -21.54 0.59 16.49
CA GLN A 172 -22.47 0.08 15.49
C GLN A 172 -23.69 1.00 15.34
N ALA A 173 -24.23 1.52 16.44
CA ALA A 173 -25.37 2.44 16.44
C ALA A 173 -25.09 3.78 15.72
N ARG A 174 -23.82 4.19 15.61
CA ARG A 174 -23.42 5.46 14.96
C ARG A 174 -22.61 5.27 13.67
N LEU A 175 -22.39 4.03 13.22
CA LEU A 175 -21.48 3.74 12.10
C LEU A 175 -21.81 4.52 10.82
N GLU A 176 -23.08 4.70 10.48
CA GLU A 176 -23.47 5.52 9.32
C GLU A 176 -23.19 7.01 9.50
N SER A 177 -23.28 7.51 10.74
CA SER A 177 -22.86 8.87 11.08
C SER A 177 -21.34 8.99 10.95
N ASP A 178 -20.57 8.05 11.48
CA ASP A 178 -19.12 8.01 11.37
C ASP A 178 -18.66 7.96 9.91
N ARG A 179 -19.32 7.14 9.07
CA ARG A 179 -19.09 7.09 7.61
C ARG A 179 -19.41 8.42 6.92
N SER A 180 -20.41 9.15 7.40
CA SER A 180 -20.76 10.47 6.86
C SER A 180 -19.73 11.53 7.27
N VAL A 181 -19.23 11.46 8.50
CA VAL A 181 -18.12 12.29 9.00
C VAL A 181 -16.86 12.02 8.17
N PHE A 182 -16.51 10.75 7.92
CA PHE A 182 -15.40 10.38 7.04
C PHE A 182 -15.51 11.02 5.65
N ARG A 183 -16.66 10.87 5.00
CA ARG A 183 -16.90 11.44 3.66
C ARG A 183 -16.71 12.96 3.64
N ALA A 184 -17.28 13.65 4.64
CA ALA A 184 -17.18 15.10 4.74
C ALA A 184 -15.73 15.55 4.99
N ALA A 185 -15.04 14.90 5.93
CA ALA A 185 -13.64 15.19 6.24
C ALA A 185 -12.73 14.94 5.03
N LEU A 186 -12.93 13.83 4.30
CA LEU A 186 -12.13 13.51 3.12
C LEU A 186 -12.32 14.55 2.02
N ALA A 187 -13.58 14.89 1.71
CA ALA A 187 -13.89 15.91 0.72
C ALA A 187 -13.30 17.28 1.12
N GLU A 188 -13.37 17.65 2.40
CA GLU A 188 -12.77 18.88 2.92
C GLU A 188 -11.24 18.88 2.76
N ARG A 189 -10.55 17.80 3.15
CA ARG A 189 -9.07 17.72 3.04
C ARG A 189 -8.60 17.71 1.59
N ILE A 190 -9.34 17.06 0.69
CA ILE A 190 -9.02 17.08 -0.75
C ILE A 190 -9.25 18.48 -1.32
N ALA A 191 -10.37 19.13 -1.02
CA ALA A 191 -10.65 20.50 -1.49
C ALA A 191 -9.61 21.51 -0.98
N LYS A 192 -9.18 21.38 0.29
CA LYS A 192 -8.13 22.23 0.86
C LYS A 192 -6.78 22.10 0.15
N ASN A 193 -6.54 20.99 -0.53
CA ASN A 193 -5.28 20.67 -1.20
C ASN A 193 -5.44 20.54 -2.73
N GLU A 194 -6.45 21.19 -3.32
CA GLU A 194 -6.80 21.06 -4.76
C GLU A 194 -5.65 21.37 -5.74
N ASN A 195 -4.69 22.21 -5.33
CA ASN A 195 -3.55 22.62 -6.16
C ASN A 195 -2.27 21.81 -5.90
N LYS A 196 -2.34 20.80 -5.04
CA LYS A 196 -1.18 19.99 -4.63
C LYS A 196 -1.21 18.62 -5.29
N THR A 197 -0.09 17.91 -5.22
CA THR A 197 -0.07 16.47 -5.47
C THR A 197 -0.59 15.76 -4.23
N LEU A 198 -1.63 14.94 -4.39
CA LEU A 198 -2.27 14.20 -3.31
C LEU A 198 -1.97 12.71 -3.41
N LEU A 199 -1.53 12.14 -2.30
CA LEU A 199 -1.40 10.69 -2.12
C LEU A 199 -2.49 10.21 -1.15
N LEU A 200 -3.39 9.35 -1.60
CA LEU A 200 -4.39 8.73 -0.72
C LEU A 200 -3.89 7.34 -0.31
N LEU A 201 -3.52 7.19 0.95
CA LEU A 201 -2.91 5.96 1.49
C LEU A 201 -3.89 5.24 2.41
N SER A 202 -4.10 3.96 2.16
CA SER A 202 -4.87 3.06 3.01
C SER A 202 -4.39 1.61 2.83
N HIS A 203 -4.91 0.66 3.61
CA HIS A 203 -4.59 -0.74 3.37
C HIS A 203 -5.29 -1.28 2.11
N HIS A 204 -6.59 -1.00 1.98
CA HIS A 204 -7.46 -1.57 0.96
C HIS A 204 -7.40 -0.85 -0.40
N PRO A 205 -7.06 -1.52 -1.52
CA PRO A 205 -7.00 -0.92 -2.85
C PRO A 205 -8.37 -0.50 -3.40
N MET A 206 -8.45 0.62 -4.11
CA MET A 206 -9.69 1.03 -4.81
C MET A 206 -9.96 0.17 -6.04
N ARG A 207 -8.89 -0.37 -6.66
CA ARG A 207 -8.96 -1.37 -7.74
C ARG A 207 -7.88 -2.42 -7.56
N SER A 208 -8.16 -3.68 -7.85
CA SER A 208 -7.13 -4.71 -7.88
C SER A 208 -7.44 -5.81 -8.88
N TYR A 209 -6.39 -6.39 -9.45
CA TYR A 209 -6.44 -7.58 -10.30
C TYR A 209 -5.87 -8.82 -9.60
N GLY A 210 -5.60 -8.75 -8.29
CA GLY A 210 -5.19 -9.87 -7.46
C GLY A 210 -6.36 -10.65 -6.84
N GLU A 211 -6.05 -11.49 -5.84
CA GLU A 211 -7.02 -12.44 -5.26
C GLU A 211 -8.26 -11.76 -4.67
N HIS A 212 -8.12 -10.60 -4.04
CA HIS A 212 -9.23 -9.83 -3.46
C HIS A 212 -10.05 -9.06 -4.51
N GLY A 213 -9.49 -8.89 -5.72
CA GLY A 213 -10.23 -8.61 -6.94
C GLY A 213 -11.03 -9.80 -7.49
N LEU A 214 -11.03 -10.93 -6.77
CA LEU A 214 -11.60 -12.23 -7.18
C LEU A 214 -10.96 -12.77 -8.46
N SER A 215 -9.65 -12.53 -8.62
CA SER A 215 -8.83 -13.15 -9.65
C SER A 215 -8.21 -14.44 -9.13
N PHE A 216 -8.47 -15.55 -9.82
CA PHE A 216 -7.95 -16.87 -9.46
C PHE A 216 -7.18 -17.47 -10.64
N SER A 217 -6.06 -18.13 -10.35
CA SER A 217 -5.25 -18.83 -11.34
C SER A 217 -5.95 -20.11 -11.85
N TRP A 218 -5.61 -20.56 -13.06
CA TRP A 218 -6.07 -21.85 -13.58
C TRP A 218 -5.75 -23.00 -12.63
N LYS A 219 -4.60 -22.93 -11.94
CA LYS A 219 -4.17 -23.91 -10.93
C LYS A 219 -5.16 -23.96 -9.77
N GLN A 220 -5.66 -22.81 -9.30
CA GLN A 220 -6.67 -22.77 -8.23
C GLN A 220 -8.03 -23.33 -8.69
N HIS A 221 -8.39 -23.16 -9.96
CA HIS A 221 -9.61 -23.75 -10.53
C HIS A 221 -9.55 -25.27 -10.65
N ILE A 222 -8.38 -25.83 -10.98
CA ILE A 222 -8.20 -27.28 -11.16
C ILE A 222 -7.80 -27.96 -9.86
N PHE A 223 -6.98 -27.31 -9.03
CA PHE A 223 -6.38 -27.87 -7.81
C PHE A 223 -6.60 -26.94 -6.59
N PRO A 224 -7.85 -26.69 -6.18
CA PRO A 224 -8.17 -25.70 -5.14
C PRO A 224 -7.52 -26.00 -3.78
N LEU A 225 -7.29 -27.28 -3.46
CA LEU A 225 -6.65 -27.69 -2.20
C LEU A 225 -5.19 -27.21 -2.09
N THR A 226 -4.54 -26.88 -3.21
CA THR A 226 -3.16 -26.37 -3.21
C THR A 226 -3.03 -24.99 -2.55
N ALA A 227 -4.13 -24.23 -2.43
CA ALA A 227 -4.13 -22.95 -1.72
C ALA A 227 -3.89 -23.11 -0.21
N LYS A 228 -4.36 -24.21 0.39
CA LYS A 228 -4.15 -24.51 1.81
C LYS A 228 -2.99 -25.48 2.03
N TRP A 229 -2.84 -26.47 1.15
CA TRP A 229 -1.85 -27.54 1.24
C TRP A 229 -1.06 -27.63 -0.07
N PRO A 230 0.14 -27.02 -0.16
CA PRO A 230 0.88 -26.85 -1.42
C PRO A 230 1.16 -28.15 -2.21
N VAL A 231 1.19 -29.30 -1.54
CA VAL A 231 1.43 -30.63 -2.13
C VAL A 231 0.16 -31.33 -2.63
N ALA A 232 -1.03 -30.79 -2.34
CA ALA A 232 -2.31 -31.42 -2.63
C ALA A 232 -2.79 -31.15 -4.07
N TYR A 233 -2.05 -31.68 -5.06
CA TYR A 233 -2.41 -31.63 -6.49
C TYR A 233 -3.51 -32.64 -6.85
N VAL A 234 -4.64 -32.55 -6.16
CA VAL A 234 -5.83 -33.35 -6.47
C VAL A 234 -6.71 -32.54 -7.44
N PRO A 235 -6.88 -32.99 -8.70
CA PRO A 235 -7.70 -32.27 -9.66
C PRO A 235 -9.17 -32.38 -9.24
N LEU A 236 -9.76 -31.26 -8.86
CA LEU A 236 -11.16 -31.11 -8.50
C LEU A 236 -11.83 -30.07 -9.42
N PRO A 237 -11.87 -30.30 -10.75
CA PRO A 237 -12.63 -29.43 -11.66
C PRO A 237 -14.10 -29.39 -11.22
N LEU A 238 -14.81 -28.29 -11.52
CA LEU A 238 -16.14 -27.95 -10.99
C LEU A 238 -16.15 -27.52 -9.52
N VAL A 239 -15.51 -28.25 -8.59
CA VAL A 239 -15.41 -27.83 -7.17
C VAL A 239 -14.46 -26.64 -7.02
N GLY A 240 -13.33 -26.65 -7.72
CA GLY A 240 -12.42 -25.50 -7.78
C GLY A 240 -12.96 -24.29 -8.54
N SER A 241 -13.98 -24.48 -9.40
CA SER A 241 -14.76 -23.36 -9.98
C SER A 241 -15.91 -22.92 -9.08
N LEU A 242 -16.43 -23.84 -8.24
CA LEU A 242 -17.44 -23.57 -7.24
C LEU A 242 -16.85 -22.75 -6.07
N TYR A 243 -15.58 -22.91 -5.70
CA TYR A 243 -14.98 -22.10 -4.62
C TYR A 243 -14.91 -20.59 -4.92
N PRO A 244 -14.37 -20.12 -6.08
CA PRO A 244 -14.50 -18.73 -6.51
C PRO A 244 -15.95 -18.26 -6.62
N LEU A 245 -16.85 -19.12 -7.11
CA LEU A 245 -18.27 -18.79 -7.20
C LEU A 245 -18.89 -18.63 -5.80
N LEU A 246 -18.60 -19.52 -4.86
CA LEU A 246 -19.08 -19.47 -3.48
C LEU A 246 -18.49 -18.29 -2.72
N ARG A 247 -17.19 -17.99 -2.84
CA ARG A 247 -16.59 -16.77 -2.24
C ARG A 247 -17.23 -15.50 -2.79
N SER A 248 -17.51 -15.45 -4.10
CA SER A 248 -18.18 -14.30 -4.73
C SER A 248 -19.70 -14.20 -4.48
N THR A 249 -20.36 -15.27 -4.01
CA THR A 249 -21.82 -15.32 -3.84
C THR A 249 -22.30 -15.60 -2.41
N ALA A 250 -21.78 -16.63 -1.74
CA ALA A 250 -22.27 -17.16 -0.46
C ALA A 250 -21.34 -16.89 0.75
N PHE A 251 -20.03 -16.81 0.54
CA PHE A 251 -19.01 -16.48 1.55
C PHE A 251 -18.36 -15.13 1.24
N LYS A 252 -19.19 -14.13 0.93
CA LYS A 252 -18.69 -12.78 0.65
C LYS A 252 -18.01 -12.25 1.91
N THR A 253 -16.71 -12.03 1.83
CA THR A 253 -15.99 -11.30 2.88
C THR A 253 -16.07 -9.81 2.59
N ALA A 254 -16.06 -8.99 3.64
CA ALA A 254 -15.97 -7.53 3.50
C ALA A 254 -14.66 -7.11 2.82
N GLU A 255 -13.63 -7.98 2.89
CA GLU A 255 -12.30 -7.85 2.30
C GLU A 255 -12.24 -8.08 0.77
N ASP A 256 -13.35 -8.42 0.10
CA ASP A 256 -13.39 -8.62 -1.34
C ASP A 256 -14.03 -7.41 -2.04
N LEU A 257 -13.43 -6.92 -3.13
CA LEU A 257 -13.84 -5.71 -3.87
C LEU A 257 -15.33 -5.67 -4.29
N LYS A 258 -15.97 -6.82 -4.47
CA LYS A 258 -17.39 -6.91 -4.85
C LYS A 258 -18.36 -6.75 -3.67
N HIS A 259 -17.87 -6.78 -2.44
CA HIS A 259 -18.70 -6.65 -1.25
C HIS A 259 -19.37 -5.27 -1.19
N PRO A 260 -20.65 -5.14 -0.80
CA PRO A 260 -21.33 -3.84 -0.71
C PRO A 260 -20.64 -2.83 0.20
N LEU A 261 -20.08 -3.27 1.34
CA LEU A 261 -19.35 -2.37 2.25
C LEU A 261 -18.07 -1.83 1.60
N TYR A 262 -17.31 -2.70 0.94
CA TYR A 262 -16.10 -2.33 0.22
C TYR A 262 -16.40 -1.37 -0.92
N ARG A 263 -17.43 -1.67 -1.74
CA ARG A 263 -17.91 -0.74 -2.77
C ARG A 263 -18.32 0.61 -2.18
N GLY A 264 -18.98 0.61 -1.03
CA GLY A 264 -19.32 1.84 -0.31
C GLY A 264 -18.10 2.67 0.09
N LEU A 265 -17.00 2.02 0.48
CA LEU A 265 -15.72 2.69 0.75
C LEU A 265 -15.11 3.23 -0.55
N THR A 266 -14.97 2.40 -1.57
CA THR A 266 -14.36 2.82 -2.85
C THR A 266 -15.14 3.95 -3.50
N ASP A 267 -16.47 3.89 -3.46
CA ASP A 267 -17.34 4.93 -3.99
C ASP A 267 -17.21 6.23 -3.19
N ALA A 268 -17.13 6.14 -1.86
CA ALA A 268 -16.93 7.31 -1.01
C ALA A 268 -15.59 8.01 -1.30
N VAL A 269 -14.51 7.24 -1.39
CA VAL A 269 -13.16 7.77 -1.60
C VAL A 269 -13.00 8.32 -3.03
N THR A 270 -13.38 7.55 -4.04
CA THR A 270 -13.26 7.99 -5.45
C THR A 270 -14.18 9.17 -5.78
N LYS A 271 -15.37 9.24 -5.17
CA LYS A 271 -16.25 10.41 -5.28
C LYS A 271 -15.64 11.65 -4.63
N ALA A 272 -14.99 11.51 -3.47
CA ALA A 272 -14.33 12.63 -2.81
C ALA A 272 -13.10 13.13 -3.59
N ALA A 273 -12.36 12.22 -4.23
CA ALA A 273 -11.26 12.57 -5.13
C ALA A 273 -11.71 13.37 -6.36
N GLY A 274 -12.92 13.09 -6.88
CA GLY A 274 -13.52 13.87 -7.96
C GLY A 274 -12.61 13.96 -9.19
N GLU A 275 -12.39 15.19 -9.68
CA GLU A 275 -11.55 15.49 -10.85
C GLU A 275 -10.12 15.92 -10.47
N HIS A 276 -9.67 15.59 -9.26
CA HIS A 276 -8.33 15.99 -8.80
C HIS A 276 -7.23 15.34 -9.65
N ARG A 277 -6.60 16.14 -10.52
CA ARG A 277 -5.69 15.66 -11.58
C ARG A 277 -4.41 15.01 -11.08
N ASN A 278 -3.85 15.56 -10.00
CA ASN A 278 -2.58 15.14 -9.43
C ASN A 278 -2.79 14.23 -8.20
N LEU A 279 -3.61 13.19 -8.35
CA LEU A 279 -3.93 12.25 -7.27
C LEU A 279 -3.43 10.84 -7.57
N LEU A 280 -2.83 10.21 -6.56
CA LEU A 280 -2.37 8.82 -6.62
C LEU A 280 -2.92 8.03 -5.42
N TYR A 281 -3.64 6.95 -5.70
CA TYR A 281 -4.04 6.00 -4.66
C TYR A 281 -2.88 5.04 -4.34
N VAL A 282 -2.66 4.73 -3.07
CA VAL A 282 -1.56 3.86 -2.62
C VAL A 282 -2.10 2.88 -1.57
N SER A 283 -1.84 1.59 -1.78
CA SER A 283 -2.45 0.52 -0.97
C SER A 283 -1.57 -0.71 -0.81
N GLY A 284 -1.93 -1.60 0.13
CA GLY A 284 -1.38 -2.94 0.34
C GLY A 284 -2.40 -4.04 0.01
N HIS A 285 -2.64 -4.96 0.95
CA HIS A 285 -3.72 -5.97 1.01
C HIS A 285 -3.66 -7.08 -0.02
N ASP A 286 -3.65 -6.72 -1.31
CA ASP A 286 -3.41 -7.70 -2.34
C ASP A 286 -1.94 -8.11 -2.30
N HIS A 287 -1.70 -9.41 -2.14
CA HIS A 287 -0.36 -9.97 -2.04
C HIS A 287 0.38 -9.94 -3.41
N GLY A 288 0.58 -8.74 -3.94
CA GLY A 288 1.16 -8.46 -5.25
C GLY A 288 1.66 -7.02 -5.36
N LEU A 289 2.54 -6.76 -6.32
CA LEU A 289 2.93 -5.42 -6.74
C LEU A 289 2.14 -5.06 -7.99
N GLN A 290 1.46 -3.93 -8.01
CA GLN A 290 0.67 -3.47 -9.16
C GLN A 290 0.83 -1.98 -9.37
N TYR A 291 0.95 -1.58 -10.64
CA TYR A 291 0.68 -0.21 -11.06
C TYR A 291 -0.50 -0.22 -12.02
N ILE A 292 -1.59 0.40 -11.58
CA ILE A 292 -2.87 0.46 -12.27
C ILE A 292 -3.10 1.88 -12.74
N GLU A 293 -3.27 2.07 -14.04
CA GLU A 293 -3.48 3.39 -14.65
C GLU A 293 -4.50 3.30 -15.80
N ASP A 294 -5.46 4.22 -15.77
CA ASP A 294 -6.30 4.59 -16.91
C ASP A 294 -6.36 6.13 -17.06
N GLU A 295 -7.20 6.63 -17.96
CA GLU A 295 -7.32 8.07 -18.25
C GLU A 295 -7.58 8.94 -17.01
N ASN A 296 -8.30 8.44 -16.00
CA ASN A 296 -8.76 9.23 -14.85
C ASN A 296 -8.36 8.61 -13.49
N PHE A 297 -7.55 7.56 -13.49
CA PHE A 297 -7.24 6.79 -12.29
C PHE A 297 -5.80 6.31 -12.29
N LYS A 298 -5.10 6.51 -11.17
CA LYS A 298 -3.74 5.98 -10.94
C LYS A 298 -3.67 5.36 -9.55
N GLN A 299 -3.24 4.11 -9.45
CA GLN A 299 -3.05 3.44 -8.17
C GLN A 299 -1.80 2.57 -8.14
N ILE A 300 -1.14 2.59 -7.00
CA ILE A 300 -0.09 1.65 -6.62
C ILE A 300 -0.63 0.68 -5.59
N VAL A 301 -0.35 -0.61 -5.81
CA VAL A 301 -0.52 -1.67 -4.80
C VAL A 301 0.87 -2.19 -4.48
N SER A 302 1.24 -2.14 -3.20
CA SER A 302 2.54 -2.58 -2.67
C SER A 302 2.36 -3.61 -1.54
N GLY A 303 1.45 -4.57 -1.70
CA GLY A 303 1.08 -5.53 -0.65
C GLY A 303 1.95 -6.79 -0.59
N SER A 304 3.22 -6.71 -0.97
CA SER A 304 4.10 -7.89 -1.14
C SER A 304 5.31 -7.90 -0.20
N GLY A 305 5.19 -7.35 1.01
CA GLY A 305 6.28 -7.36 1.98
C GLY A 305 6.67 -8.78 2.44
N SER A 306 5.69 -9.69 2.54
CA SER A 306 5.93 -11.07 3.00
C SER A 306 5.10 -12.16 2.30
N LYS A 307 4.09 -11.81 1.48
CA LYS A 307 3.21 -12.78 0.80
C LYS A 307 3.20 -12.61 -0.72
N SER A 308 2.55 -13.55 -1.41
CA SER A 308 2.43 -13.61 -2.87
C SER A 308 1.10 -14.23 -3.29
N SER A 309 0.45 -13.67 -4.30
CA SER A 309 -0.82 -14.11 -4.89
C SER A 309 -0.85 -13.89 -6.40
N HIS A 310 -1.76 -14.57 -7.09
CA HIS A 310 -1.92 -14.44 -8.53
C HIS A 310 -2.55 -13.11 -8.93
N ILE A 311 -2.06 -12.49 -10.00
CA ILE A 311 -2.58 -11.23 -10.56
C ILE A 311 -2.97 -11.45 -12.02
N ARG A 312 -4.26 -11.23 -12.36
CA ARG A 312 -4.75 -11.35 -13.74
C ARG A 312 -4.22 -10.22 -14.61
N ASN A 313 -4.03 -10.51 -15.90
CA ASN A 313 -3.72 -9.47 -16.89
C ASN A 313 -4.91 -8.53 -17.12
N SER A 314 -4.62 -7.23 -17.20
CA SER A 314 -5.56 -6.19 -17.63
C SER A 314 -4.83 -5.18 -18.52
N LYS A 315 -5.58 -4.45 -19.35
CA LYS A 315 -5.04 -3.35 -20.16
C LYS A 315 -4.63 -2.15 -19.30
N ASP A 316 -5.29 -1.98 -18.16
CA ASP A 316 -5.07 -0.86 -17.23
C ASP A 316 -3.94 -1.17 -16.23
N LEU A 317 -3.22 -2.27 -16.40
CA LEU A 317 -2.17 -2.76 -15.52
C LEU A 317 -0.81 -2.58 -16.19
N LEU A 318 -0.18 -1.44 -15.95
CA LEU A 318 1.11 -1.08 -16.53
C LEU A 318 2.27 -1.88 -15.94
N TYR A 319 2.13 -2.31 -14.68
CA TYR A 319 3.08 -3.19 -14.03
C TYR A 319 2.35 -4.20 -13.14
N LYS A 320 2.86 -5.43 -13.12
CA LYS A 320 2.49 -6.43 -12.13
C LYS A 320 3.64 -7.35 -11.76
N TYR A 321 3.70 -7.74 -10.50
CA TYR A 321 4.57 -8.80 -10.04
C TYR A 321 3.95 -9.55 -8.86
N GLU A 322 3.98 -10.88 -8.91
CA GLU A 322 3.30 -11.74 -7.94
C GLU A 322 4.19 -12.13 -6.75
N LYS A 323 5.48 -11.76 -6.73
CA LYS A 323 6.39 -12.12 -5.63
C LYS A 323 6.76 -10.91 -4.78
N GLN A 324 7.42 -11.21 -3.66
CA GLN A 324 7.79 -10.23 -2.65
C GLN A 324 8.68 -9.10 -3.16
N GLY A 325 8.39 -7.91 -2.66
CA GLY A 325 9.05 -6.67 -3.04
C GLY A 325 8.37 -5.46 -2.44
N PHE A 326 8.71 -4.27 -2.93
CA PHE A 326 8.14 -3.01 -2.47
C PHE A 326 8.15 -1.96 -3.58
N CYS A 327 7.47 -0.84 -3.31
CA CYS A 327 7.43 0.32 -4.18
C CYS A 327 8.15 1.50 -3.53
N MET A 328 8.83 2.29 -4.35
CA MET A 328 9.45 3.56 -3.98
C MET A 328 8.87 4.66 -4.87
N LEU A 329 8.51 5.79 -4.26
CA LEU A 329 8.09 6.99 -4.97
C LEU A 329 9.11 8.11 -4.74
N ASP A 330 9.65 8.65 -5.82
CA ASP A 330 10.45 9.86 -5.77
C ASP A 330 9.65 11.04 -6.33
N TYR A 331 9.47 12.07 -5.51
CA TYR A 331 8.90 13.35 -5.91
C TYR A 331 10.02 14.35 -6.18
N TRP A 332 9.99 14.94 -7.36
CA TRP A 332 11.05 15.80 -7.89
C TRP A 332 10.65 17.28 -7.86
N GLU A 333 11.63 18.17 -8.03
CA GLU A 333 11.42 19.63 -8.05
C GLU A 333 10.47 20.07 -9.19
N ASN A 334 10.46 19.35 -10.31
CA ASN A 334 9.50 19.54 -11.39
C ASN A 334 8.09 18.97 -11.09
N LYS A 335 7.84 18.53 -9.85
CA LYS A 335 6.59 17.96 -9.35
C LYS A 335 6.21 16.59 -9.91
N ASN A 336 7.05 15.99 -10.74
CA ASN A 336 6.80 14.63 -11.24
C ASN A 336 7.02 13.61 -10.13
N LEU A 337 6.32 12.48 -10.25
CA LEU A 337 6.54 11.30 -9.41
C LEU A 337 7.20 10.20 -10.23
N THR A 338 8.35 9.70 -9.79
CA THR A 338 8.93 8.47 -10.32
C THR A 338 8.51 7.29 -9.45
N VAL A 339 7.78 6.36 -10.04
CA VAL A 339 7.36 5.10 -9.44
C VAL A 339 8.42 4.04 -9.75
N THR A 340 8.99 3.42 -8.72
CA THR A 340 9.98 2.35 -8.89
C THR A 340 9.57 1.12 -8.11
N PHE A 341 9.50 -0.04 -8.76
CA PHE A 341 9.29 -1.32 -8.06
C PHE A 341 10.58 -2.11 -7.94
N PHE A 342 10.78 -2.66 -6.75
CA PHE A 342 11.88 -3.55 -6.41
C PHE A 342 11.34 -4.91 -5.99
N ILE A 343 12.00 -5.98 -6.42
CA ILE A 343 11.62 -7.35 -6.12
C ILE A 343 12.77 -8.12 -5.50
N TYR A 344 12.46 -9.09 -4.65
CA TYR A 344 13.43 -10.05 -4.17
C TYR A 344 13.44 -11.31 -5.06
N GLU A 345 14.57 -11.56 -5.72
CA GLU A 345 14.79 -12.77 -6.51
C GLU A 345 16.25 -13.23 -6.37
N ASN A 346 16.47 -14.55 -6.31
CA ASN A 346 17.80 -15.15 -6.27
C ASN A 346 18.74 -14.56 -5.19
N GLY A 347 18.19 -14.24 -4.01
CA GLY A 347 18.98 -13.72 -2.89
C GLY A 347 19.25 -12.21 -2.93
N LYS A 348 18.68 -11.48 -3.91
CA LYS A 348 18.94 -10.05 -4.09
C LYS A 348 17.68 -9.26 -4.36
N VAL A 349 17.67 -8.03 -3.87
CA VAL A 349 16.68 -7.02 -4.23
C VAL A 349 17.17 -6.26 -5.45
N HIS A 350 16.35 -6.14 -6.49
CA HIS A 350 16.68 -5.38 -7.68
C HIS A 350 15.45 -4.67 -8.25
N GLN A 351 15.70 -3.59 -8.98
CA GLN A 351 14.68 -2.81 -9.67
C GLN A 351 14.17 -3.61 -10.88
N THR A 352 12.84 -3.62 -11.07
CA THR A 352 12.19 -4.29 -12.21
C THR A 352 11.36 -3.33 -13.06
N PHE A 353 10.94 -2.21 -12.48
CA PHE A 353 10.08 -1.24 -13.18
C PHE A 353 10.37 0.17 -12.71
N GLU A 354 10.29 1.11 -13.64
CA GLU A 354 10.36 2.54 -13.40
C GLU A 354 9.37 3.25 -14.33
N TYR A 355 8.61 4.20 -13.81
CA TYR A 355 7.66 5.00 -14.59
C TYR A 355 7.54 6.40 -14.01
N ILE A 356 7.43 7.40 -14.90
CA ILE A 356 7.28 8.80 -14.50
C ILE A 356 5.83 9.21 -14.69
N ILE A 357 5.18 9.58 -13.59
CA ILE A 357 3.89 10.26 -13.59
C ILE A 357 4.18 11.76 -13.69
N ALA A 358 3.88 12.33 -14.85
CA ALA A 358 4.02 13.77 -15.05
C ALA A 358 2.95 14.54 -14.25
N HIS A 359 3.36 15.64 -13.63
CA HIS A 359 2.42 16.58 -13.01
C HIS A 359 1.54 17.24 -14.09
N GLN A 360 0.23 17.33 -13.83
CA GLN A 360 -0.78 17.82 -14.77
C GLN A 360 -1.31 19.21 -14.44
#